data_AF-A0A935FP13-F1
#
_entry.id   AF-A0A935FP13-F1
#
_cell.length_a   1.000
_cell.length_b   1.000
_cell.length_c   1.000
_cell.angle_alpha   90.00
_cell.angle_beta   90.00
_cell.angle_gamma   90.00
#
_symmetry.space_group_name_H-M   'P 1'
#
loop_
_entity.id
_entity.type
_entity.pdbx_description
1 polymer ?
#
loop_
_entity_poly.entity_id
_entity_poly.type
_entity_poly.pdbx_seq_one_letter_code
_entity_poly.pdbx_strand_id
1 'polypeptide(L)'
;MGFFPVDDETLRAICDARPPCHPARPERYCKEQGLFRDAQSSGAALRGRAELDLTTIEPRVADRSACTTSPSRSCARPSGAARPDRATRLRPSPEAQTQQRATVSYPDAAAARFPTHGSVVIAAITSCTNTSNPAVLFSRPACWPRRRSRPG
;
A
#
# COMPACT_ATOMS: atom_id res chain seq x y z
N MET A 1 -11.62 -13.55 6.60
CA MET A 1 -12.62 -12.83 5.79
C MET A 1 -13.01 -11.57 6.54
N GLY A 2 -12.94 -10.40 5.90
CA GLY A 2 -13.50 -9.15 6.43
C GLY A 2 -14.86 -8.90 5.80
N PHE A 3 -15.85 -8.52 6.60
CA PHE A 3 -17.20 -8.23 6.13
C PHE A 3 -17.54 -6.77 6.42
N PHE A 4 -17.96 -6.06 5.40
CA PHE A 4 -18.46 -4.69 5.47
C PHE A 4 -19.91 -4.73 4.96
N PRO A 5 -20.91 -4.34 5.77
CA PRO A 5 -22.31 -4.38 5.36
C PRO A 5 -22.60 -3.35 4.26
N VAL A 6 -23.69 -3.55 3.52
CA VAL A 6 -24.10 -2.61 2.46
C VAL A 6 -24.62 -1.34 3.12
N ASP A 7 -24.09 -0.20 2.71
CA ASP A 7 -24.47 1.14 3.16
C ASP A 7 -24.60 2.10 1.97
N ASP A 8 -24.85 3.38 2.26
CA ASP A 8 -24.94 4.41 1.23
C ASP A 8 -23.65 4.53 0.40
N GLU A 9 -22.49 4.33 1.01
CA GLU A 9 -21.20 4.40 0.31
C GLU A 9 -21.03 3.24 -0.67
N THR A 10 -21.49 2.05 -0.29
CA THR A 10 -21.55 0.90 -1.19
C THR A 10 -22.42 1.19 -2.42
N LEU A 11 -23.58 1.81 -2.22
CA LEU A 11 -24.46 2.20 -3.33
C LEU A 11 -23.79 3.25 -4.22
N ARG A 12 -23.13 4.27 -3.64
CA ARG A 12 -22.36 5.27 -4.41
C ARG A 12 -21.25 4.62 -5.23
N ALA A 13 -20.45 3.75 -4.63
CA ALA A 13 -19.36 3.05 -5.32
C ALA A 13 -19.86 2.21 -6.52
N ILE A 14 -21.02 1.55 -6.38
CA ILE A 14 -21.66 0.83 -7.49
C ILE A 14 -22.10 1.80 -8.59
N CYS A 15 -22.67 2.95 -8.23
CA CYS A 15 -23.13 3.95 -9.18
C CYS A 15 -21.97 4.56 -9.97
N ASP A 16 -20.87 4.89 -9.30
CA ASP A 16 -19.66 5.43 -9.93
C ASP A 16 -19.04 4.43 -10.93
N ALA A 17 -19.09 3.14 -10.61
CA ALA A 17 -18.56 2.10 -11.46
C ALA A 17 -19.50 1.71 -12.63
N ARG A 18 -20.81 2.02 -12.57
CA ARG A 18 -21.81 1.55 -13.54
C ARG A 18 -22.91 2.58 -13.87
N PRO A 19 -22.68 3.48 -14.84
CA PRO A 19 -23.72 4.35 -15.41
C PRO A 19 -24.50 3.68 -16.56
N PRO A 20 -25.82 3.91 -16.73
CA PRO A 20 -26.74 4.61 -15.82
C PRO A 20 -27.02 3.77 -14.56
N CYS A 21 -26.95 4.41 -13.40
CA CYS A 21 -27.05 3.71 -12.12
C CYS A 21 -28.52 3.58 -11.65
N HIS A 22 -28.84 2.44 -11.02
CA HIS A 22 -30.17 2.17 -10.46
C HIS A 22 -30.05 1.66 -9.00
N PRO A 23 -29.68 2.52 -8.03
CA PRO A 23 -29.43 2.11 -6.65
C PRO A 23 -30.69 1.68 -5.88
N ALA A 24 -31.87 2.13 -6.31
CA ALA A 24 -33.13 1.88 -5.59
C ALA A 24 -33.45 0.38 -5.41
N ARG A 25 -33.13 -0.46 -6.39
CA ARG A 25 -33.40 -1.91 -6.33
C ARG A 25 -32.51 -2.62 -5.30
N PRO A 26 -31.15 -2.53 -5.36
CA PRO A 26 -30.31 -3.15 -4.34
C PRO A 26 -30.54 -2.55 -2.96
N GLU A 27 -30.78 -1.24 -2.85
CA GLU A 27 -31.10 -0.59 -1.58
C GLU A 27 -32.35 -1.20 -0.93
N ARG A 28 -33.47 -1.24 -1.67
CA ARG A 28 -34.73 -1.78 -1.17
C ARG A 28 -34.58 -3.24 -0.74
N TYR A 29 -33.93 -4.05 -1.58
CA TYR A 29 -33.68 -5.45 -1.25
C TYR A 29 -32.86 -5.60 0.03
N CYS A 30 -31.74 -4.88 0.15
CA CYS A 30 -30.89 -4.96 1.33
C CYS A 30 -31.60 -4.47 2.61
N LYS A 31 -32.46 -3.46 2.51
CA LYS A 31 -33.28 -2.99 3.63
C LYS A 31 -34.32 -4.03 4.05
N GLU A 32 -35.06 -4.59 3.09
CA GLU A 32 -36.07 -5.63 3.35
C GLU A 32 -35.47 -6.91 3.95
N GLN A 33 -34.22 -7.24 3.60
CA GLN A 33 -33.50 -8.41 4.13
C GLN A 33 -32.69 -8.12 5.42
N GLY A 34 -32.70 -6.88 5.93
CA GLY A 34 -31.90 -6.51 7.10
C GLY A 34 -30.37 -6.56 6.87
N LEU A 35 -29.93 -6.46 5.61
CA LEU A 35 -28.53 -6.44 5.19
C LEU A 35 -27.96 -5.03 5.03
N PHE A 36 -28.84 -4.02 5.00
CA PHE A 36 -28.47 -2.61 4.89
C PHE A 36 -28.09 -2.02 6.25
N ARG A 37 -27.03 -1.22 6.28
CA ARG A 37 -26.50 -0.57 7.48
C ARG A 37 -26.61 0.94 7.36
N ASP A 38 -27.22 1.55 8.37
CA ASP A 38 -27.26 2.99 8.57
C ASP A 38 -26.76 3.38 9.97
N ALA A 39 -26.77 4.69 10.27
CA ALA A 39 -26.35 5.22 11.57
C ALA A 39 -27.21 4.75 12.75
N GLN A 40 -28.45 4.29 12.50
CA GLN A 40 -29.41 3.88 13.53
C GLN A 40 -29.43 2.37 13.75
N SER A 41 -28.80 1.61 12.85
CA SER A 41 -28.78 0.16 12.89
C SER A 41 -28.07 -0.34 14.16
N SER A 42 -28.61 -1.35 14.84
CA SER A 42 -28.02 -1.90 16.07
C SER A 42 -26.78 -2.75 15.77
N GLY A 43 -25.67 -2.54 16.48
CA GLY A 43 -24.43 -3.27 16.21
C GLY A 43 -24.57 -4.79 16.32
N ALA A 44 -23.90 -5.55 15.45
CA ALA A 44 -23.93 -7.01 15.50
C ALA A 44 -23.35 -7.54 16.83
N ALA A 45 -23.88 -8.67 17.30
CA ALA A 45 -23.35 -9.38 18.46
C ALA A 45 -22.02 -10.06 18.07
N LEU A 46 -20.91 -9.35 18.28
CA LEU A 46 -19.56 -9.86 18.03
C LEU A 46 -19.00 -10.53 19.28
N ARG A 47 -18.25 -11.62 19.09
CA ARG A 47 -17.54 -12.30 20.19
C ARG A 47 -16.43 -11.46 20.82
N GLY A 48 -15.90 -10.49 20.08
CA GLY A 48 -14.88 -9.57 20.54
C GLY A 48 -14.97 -8.27 19.75
N ARG A 49 -14.46 -7.20 20.34
CA ARG A 49 -14.38 -5.88 19.72
C ARG A 49 -12.93 -5.41 19.80
N ALA A 50 -12.46 -4.82 18.71
CA ALA A 50 -11.17 -4.16 18.63
C ALA A 50 -11.42 -2.76 18.06
N GLU A 51 -10.74 -1.77 18.63
CA GLU A 51 -10.88 -0.36 18.25
C GLU A 51 -9.57 0.13 17.62
N LEU A 52 -9.68 0.99 16.61
CA LEU A 52 -8.55 1.59 15.92
C LEU A 52 -8.83 3.08 15.73
N ASP A 53 -8.03 3.91 16.40
CA ASP A 53 -8.05 5.35 16.20
C ASP A 53 -7.30 5.71 14.91
N LEU A 54 -8.04 6.19 13.90
CA LEU A 54 -7.48 6.54 12.60
C LEU A 54 -6.46 7.69 12.67
N THR A 55 -6.49 8.52 13.71
CA THR A 55 -5.51 9.61 13.89
C THR A 55 -4.12 9.09 14.26
N THR A 56 -4.03 7.85 14.75
CA THR A 56 -2.76 7.20 15.11
C THR A 56 -2.07 6.52 13.93
N ILE A 57 -2.72 6.47 12.76
CA ILE A 57 -2.19 5.78 11.57
C ILE A 57 -1.06 6.58 10.94
N GLU A 58 0.09 5.93 10.75
CA GLU A 58 1.25 6.50 10.07
C GLU A 58 1.56 5.74 8.76
N PRO A 59 2.12 6.42 7.74
CA PRO A 59 2.58 5.76 6.51
C PRO A 59 3.69 4.73 6.80
N ARG A 60 3.56 3.52 6.24
CA ARG A 60 4.53 2.42 6.44
C ARG A 60 4.77 1.62 5.17
N VAL A 61 5.92 0.95 5.12
CA VAL A 61 6.30 -0.03 4.08
C VAL A 61 6.40 -1.40 4.74
N ALA A 62 5.67 -2.38 4.21
CA ALA A 62 5.77 -3.75 4.68
C ALA A 62 7.00 -4.44 4.05
N ASP A 63 7.86 -5.01 4.88
CA ASP A 63 8.96 -5.88 4.45
C ASP A 63 8.54 -7.36 4.59
N ARG A 64 8.93 -8.19 3.62
CA ARG A 64 8.61 -9.62 3.52
C ARG A 64 9.12 -10.41 4.74
N SER A 65 10.19 -9.97 5.39
CA SER A 65 10.72 -10.58 6.61
C SER A 65 10.06 -10.10 7.91
N ALA A 66 9.22 -9.05 7.85
CA ALA A 66 8.74 -8.33 9.03
C ALA A 66 7.22 -8.15 9.07
N CYS A 67 6.44 -9.07 8.48
CA CYS A 67 4.97 -9.06 8.58
C CYS A 67 4.44 -9.12 10.04
N THR A 68 5.33 -9.26 11.04
CA THR A 68 5.04 -9.20 12.48
C THR A 68 5.80 -8.11 13.25
N THR A 69 6.73 -7.36 12.64
CA THR A 69 7.54 -6.36 13.37
C THR A 69 7.50 -5.00 12.66
N SER A 70 6.97 -4.00 13.37
CA SER A 70 6.79 -2.63 12.91
C SER A 70 8.12 -1.87 12.71
N PRO A 71 8.49 -1.42 11.49
CA PRO A 71 9.48 -0.36 11.34
C PRO A 71 8.75 0.99 11.29
N SER A 72 9.15 1.91 12.17
CA SER A 72 8.76 3.32 12.12
C SER A 72 9.29 3.99 10.85
N ARG A 73 8.75 5.18 10.55
CA ARG A 73 8.98 6.10 9.42
C ARG A 73 10.45 6.38 9.05
N SER A 74 11.42 5.94 9.86
CA SER A 74 12.86 6.09 9.62
C SER A 74 13.44 5.15 8.53
N CYS A 75 12.66 4.21 8.01
CA CYS A 75 13.13 3.23 7.02
C CYS A 75 13.01 3.72 5.56
N ALA A 76 13.37 4.98 5.30
CA ALA A 76 13.74 5.43 3.95
C ALA A 76 15.25 5.26 3.68
N ARG A 77 16.01 4.81 4.67
CA ARG A 77 17.30 4.16 4.45
C ARG A 77 17.05 2.65 4.33
N PRO A 78 17.55 1.96 3.29
CA PRO A 78 17.71 0.52 3.38
C PRO A 78 18.73 0.27 4.49
N SER A 79 18.26 0.07 5.73
CA SER A 79 19.09 -0.47 6.78
C SER A 79 19.47 -1.87 6.35
N GLY A 80 20.71 -2.06 5.90
CA GLY A 80 21.28 -3.32 5.39
C GLY A 80 21.37 -4.45 6.43
N ALA A 81 20.51 -4.46 7.44
CA ALA A 81 20.41 -5.51 8.44
C ALA A 81 19.16 -6.35 8.15
N ALA A 82 19.20 -7.11 7.05
CA ALA A 82 18.36 -8.30 6.96
C ALA A 82 18.74 -9.22 8.14
N ARG A 83 17.79 -9.49 9.05
CA ARG A 83 17.98 -10.52 10.09
C ARG A 83 18.27 -11.85 9.37
N PRO A 84 19.30 -12.60 9.77
CA PRO A 84 19.70 -13.79 9.04
C PRO A 84 18.60 -14.85 9.12
N ASP A 85 18.08 -15.24 7.97
CA ASP A 85 17.32 -16.46 7.81
C ASP A 85 18.23 -17.65 8.14
N ARG A 86 17.66 -18.72 8.73
CA ARG A 86 18.36 -19.91 9.25
C ARG A 86 19.12 -20.68 8.16
N ALA A 87 18.92 -20.33 6.89
CA ALA A 87 19.67 -20.81 5.72
C ALA A 87 21.08 -20.20 5.57
N THR A 88 21.48 -19.24 6.41
CA THR A 88 22.72 -18.47 6.23
C THR A 88 23.92 -19.06 6.98
N ARG A 89 24.31 -20.31 6.70
CA ARG A 89 25.60 -20.86 7.21
C ARG A 89 26.76 -20.81 6.21
N LEU A 90 26.59 -20.13 5.07
CA LEU A 90 27.63 -20.00 4.04
C LEU A 90 27.76 -18.59 3.44
N ARG A 91 27.30 -17.52 4.11
CA ARG A 91 27.54 -16.15 3.62
C ARG A 91 28.70 -15.46 4.34
N PRO A 92 29.59 -14.77 3.60
CA PRO A 92 30.65 -13.95 4.18
C PRO A 92 30.07 -12.78 4.99
N SER A 93 30.88 -12.20 5.88
CA SER A 93 30.45 -11.19 6.87
C SER A 93 29.68 -10.01 6.24
N PRO A 94 28.69 -9.43 6.96
CA PRO A 94 27.85 -8.34 6.45
C PRO A 94 28.62 -7.09 6.02
N GLU A 95 29.80 -6.85 6.60
CA GLU A 95 30.66 -5.71 6.28
C GLU A 95 31.30 -5.83 4.89
N ALA A 96 31.65 -7.05 4.44
CA ALA A 96 32.30 -7.30 3.16
C ALA A 96 31.35 -7.16 1.95
N GLN A 97 30.04 -7.36 2.14
CA GLN A 97 29.05 -7.32 1.05
C GLN A 97 28.51 -5.91 0.78
N THR A 98 28.58 -5.00 1.75
CA THR A 98 27.99 -3.66 1.64
C THR A 98 28.79 -2.74 0.69
N GLN A 99 30.06 -3.05 0.43
CA GLN A 99 30.93 -2.26 -0.45
C GLN A 99 31.03 -2.79 -1.90
N GLN A 100 30.40 -3.92 -2.21
CA GLN A 100 30.38 -4.46 -3.58
C GLN A 100 29.51 -3.58 -4.48
N ARG A 101 30.11 -3.10 -5.57
CA ARG A 101 29.43 -2.33 -6.61
C ARG A 101 29.53 -3.09 -7.92
N ALA A 102 28.40 -3.28 -8.58
CA ALA A 102 28.38 -3.75 -9.97
C ALA A 102 28.22 -2.54 -10.87
N THR A 103 28.96 -2.48 -11.97
CA THR A 103 28.75 -1.46 -13.01
C THR A 103 27.68 -1.97 -13.96
N VAL A 104 26.58 -1.22 -14.09
CA VAL A 104 25.52 -1.53 -15.07
C VAL A 104 25.43 -0.38 -16.07
N SER A 105 25.61 -0.73 -17.33
CA SER A 105 25.41 0.18 -18.46
C SER A 105 24.00 -0.01 -19.01
N TYR A 106 23.25 1.08 -19.12
CA TYR A 106 21.93 1.11 -19.76
C TYR A 106 22.04 1.84 -21.10
N PRO A 107 21.35 1.37 -22.15
CA PRO A 107 21.47 1.97 -23.49
C PRO A 107 21.09 3.46 -23.56
N ASP A 108 20.20 3.93 -22.67
CA ASP A 108 19.70 5.32 -22.67
C ASP A 108 20.21 6.17 -21.49
N ALA A 109 21.17 5.68 -20.71
CA ALA A 109 21.71 6.44 -19.57
C ALA A 109 22.99 7.18 -19.95
N ALA A 110 22.99 8.51 -19.78
CA ALA A 110 24.15 9.37 -20.02
C ALA A 110 25.40 9.00 -19.16
N ALA A 111 25.25 8.14 -18.15
CA ALA A 111 26.35 7.62 -17.35
C ALA A 111 26.03 6.22 -16.82
N ALA A 112 27.07 5.38 -16.70
CA ALA A 112 26.99 4.09 -16.02
C ALA A 112 26.47 4.29 -14.58
N ARG A 113 25.58 3.40 -14.15
CA ARG A 113 25.03 3.40 -12.79
C ARG A 113 25.68 2.28 -11.99
N PHE A 114 25.89 2.54 -10.70
CA PHE A 114 26.51 1.59 -9.79
C PHE A 114 25.48 1.18 -8.72
N PRO A 115 24.61 0.19 -8.99
CA PRO A 115 23.76 -0.37 -7.94
C PRO A 115 24.62 -0.87 -6.78
N THR A 116 24.13 -0.61 -5.58
CA THR A 116 24.73 -1.03 -4.30
C THR A 116 23.69 -1.80 -3.49
N HIS A 117 24.09 -2.37 -2.36
CA HIS A 117 23.13 -3.01 -1.47
C HIS A 117 22.04 -2.02 -1.04
N GLY A 118 20.76 -2.40 -1.20
CA GLY A 118 19.62 -1.54 -0.95
C GLY A 118 19.17 -0.68 -2.13
N SER A 119 19.82 -0.76 -3.30
CA SER A 119 19.28 -0.16 -4.52
C SER A 119 17.97 -0.82 -4.95
N VAL A 120 16.95 -0.01 -5.23
CA VAL A 120 15.66 -0.47 -5.77
C VAL A 120 15.80 -0.62 -7.28
N VAL A 121 15.74 -1.87 -7.76
CA VAL A 121 15.87 -2.20 -9.19
C VAL A 121 14.53 -2.50 -9.87
N ILE A 122 13.48 -2.74 -9.07
CA ILE A 122 12.10 -2.88 -9.53
C ILE A 122 11.23 -2.01 -8.64
N ALA A 123 10.48 -1.10 -9.24
CA ALA A 123 9.41 -0.34 -8.61
C ALA A 123 8.17 -0.51 -9.48
N ALA A 124 7.22 -1.30 -8.99
CA ALA A 124 6.02 -1.64 -9.76
C ALA A 124 4.78 -1.41 -8.89
N ILE A 125 3.77 -0.75 -9.47
CA ILE A 125 2.44 -0.65 -8.88
C ILE A 125 1.64 -1.82 -9.46
N THR A 126 1.40 -2.84 -8.63
CA THR A 126 0.77 -4.08 -9.06
C THR A 126 -0.27 -4.55 -8.04
N SER A 127 -1.00 -5.61 -8.39
CA SER A 127 -2.08 -6.24 -7.61
C SER A 127 -3.33 -5.37 -7.42
N CYS A 128 -4.47 -6.00 -7.16
CA CYS A 128 -5.77 -5.33 -7.03
C CYS A 128 -5.94 -4.55 -5.72
N THR A 129 -5.13 -4.80 -4.68
CA THR A 129 -5.32 -4.19 -3.35
C THR A 129 -5.16 -2.67 -3.38
N ASN A 130 -4.26 -2.14 -4.21
CA ASN A 130 -4.03 -0.71 -4.35
C ASN A 130 -4.48 -0.15 -5.70
N THR A 131 -4.43 -0.95 -6.78
CA THR A 131 -4.85 -0.46 -8.11
C THR A 131 -6.35 -0.28 -8.26
N SER A 132 -7.16 -0.93 -7.41
CA SER A 132 -8.61 -0.70 -7.36
C SER A 132 -9.00 0.59 -6.63
N ASN A 133 -8.05 1.28 -5.98
CA ASN A 133 -8.32 2.50 -5.23
C ASN A 133 -7.82 3.74 -6.02
N PRO A 134 -8.71 4.48 -6.70
CA PRO A 134 -8.31 5.64 -7.49
C PRO A 134 -7.68 6.74 -6.64
N ALA A 135 -8.06 6.87 -5.36
CA ALA A 135 -7.51 7.90 -4.47
C ALA A 135 -6.00 7.74 -4.28
N VAL A 136 -5.47 6.51 -4.26
CA VAL A 136 -4.02 6.29 -4.12
C VAL A 136 -3.30 6.49 -5.46
N LEU A 137 -3.92 6.13 -6.58
CA LEU A 137 -3.33 6.26 -7.91
C LEU A 137 -3.20 7.70 -8.38
N PHE A 138 -4.22 8.53 -8.12
CA PHE A 138 -4.23 9.94 -8.53
C PHE A 138 -3.66 10.89 -7.45
N SER A 139 -3.21 10.35 -6.32
CA SER A 139 -2.53 11.14 -5.31
C SER A 139 -1.22 11.71 -5.86
N ARG A 140 -0.94 13.00 -5.59
CA ARG A 140 0.34 13.61 -5.95
C ARG A 140 1.43 13.05 -5.04
N PRO A 141 2.46 12.36 -5.54
CA PRO A 141 3.54 11.89 -4.68
C PRO A 141 4.24 13.09 -4.05
N ALA A 142 4.42 13.09 -2.73
CA ALA A 142 5.18 14.13 -2.04
C ALA A 142 6.60 14.29 -2.61
N CYS A 143 7.15 13.21 -3.16
CA CYS A 143 8.46 13.14 -3.77
C CYS A 143 8.52 13.64 -5.23
N TRP A 144 7.38 13.99 -5.85
CA TRP A 144 7.37 14.54 -7.21
C TRP A 144 7.67 16.05 -7.16
N PRO A 145 8.84 16.50 -7.67
CA PRO A 145 9.17 17.92 -7.66
C PRO A 145 8.15 18.72 -8.47
N ARG A 146 7.76 19.89 -7.97
CA ARG A 146 7.03 20.86 -8.78
C ARG A 146 7.88 21.14 -10.02
N ARG A 147 7.35 20.90 -11.23
CA ARG A 147 7.95 21.41 -12.46
C ARG A 147 8.10 22.92 -12.26
N ARG A 148 9.31 23.39 -11.97
CA ARG A 148 9.64 24.81 -12.13
C ARG A 148 9.57 25.04 -13.63
N SER A 149 8.57 25.79 -14.09
CA SER A 149 8.64 26.43 -15.38
C SER A 149 9.97 27.16 -15.45
N ARG A 150 10.83 26.78 -16.41
CA ARG A 150 12.00 27.59 -16.73
C ARG A 150 11.46 28.95 -17.22
N PRO A 151 11.85 30.09 -16.63
CA PRO A 151 11.66 31.36 -17.32
C PRO A 151 12.49 31.31 -18.61
N GLY A 152 11.87 31.72 -19.71
CA GLY A 152 12.51 31.85 -21.03
C GLY A 152 13.50 32.99 -21.08
#